data_AF-A0AAE0TED2-F1
#
_entry.id   AF-A0AAE0TED2-F1
#
_cell.length_a   1.000
_cell.length_b   1.000
_cell.length_c   1.000
_cell.angle_alpha   90.00
_cell.angle_beta   90.00
_cell.angle_gamma   90.00
#
_symmetry.space_group_name_H-M   'P 1'
#
loop_
_entity.id
_entity.type
_entity.pdbx_description
1 polymer ?
#
loop_
_entity_poly.entity_id
_entity_poly.type
_entity_poly.pdbx_seq_one_letter_code
_entity_poly.pdbx_strand_id
1 'polypeptide(L)'
;MKSRKQIKLGIFGLGSVGQGVVRQLHANREKIQAASGAEIILYKACVRNPDTSRNIPDCGLQISADPAFILNDPEVDICIELVGGVDIARKVILSCLRKGTPVITANKHLLAEYGAEIFTAAAETGTFLGFEASVCGGIPVIKTIRESYAGDNITDICGILNGTSNYSLSSMSGKELSFENALKEAQKLGYAEADPTFDVQGYDAAHKLIIMMGLAFNRLFDFRALTVRGIADIDIHEMRCIHDLGYEIKLIGYAAPTQDGYEAALSPMLLSREHLLASVNNSLNAVTIESEYAGINLLYGKGAGGYPTANSVITDLIDAVCLIQHQSSDSSVSLDTMRRFPHKPYTGDLSLKSPEPYYLNFRVKDETGVLAKIAGIISDNNISVSQEPDEWVQEADWETGSPTQRLYRREVVHEHGIPHLAANLWAVCKTDGKDYVYFQKRAADKINFPNLYDAFAGGHLTDQETPEQCIIRETYEETGISPDILRLTCFLKRRNILQLSGYFDMEWLLHYLLVTRDAKDFSAMTGGPEVSGFGVFLLPELIQLFERRVSEINGIYFDNSVGQHEVKAAKRNFVDFCTDALF
;
A
#
# COMPACT_ATOMS: atom_id res chain seq x y z
N MET A 1 -4.81 -40.17 -25.42
CA MET A 1 -3.81 -39.91 -26.49
C MET A 1 -2.42 -39.96 -25.88
N LYS A 2 -1.35 -40.16 -26.66
CA LYS A 2 0.02 -40.34 -26.14
C LYS A 2 0.62 -39.02 -25.65
N SER A 3 1.44 -39.05 -24.59
CA SER A 3 2.28 -37.90 -24.23
C SER A 3 3.08 -37.45 -25.45
N ARG A 4 3.06 -36.16 -25.76
CA ARG A 4 3.84 -35.60 -26.87
C ARG A 4 5.27 -35.40 -26.40
N LYS A 5 6.20 -36.12 -27.04
CA LYS A 5 7.64 -35.99 -26.77
C LYS A 5 8.20 -34.64 -27.24
N GLN A 6 7.57 -34.04 -28.25
CA GLN A 6 7.97 -32.76 -28.84
C GLN A 6 6.77 -31.83 -28.94
N ILE A 7 7.00 -30.53 -28.69
CA ILE A 7 6.03 -29.45 -28.80
C ILE A 7 6.57 -28.39 -29.76
N LYS A 8 5.86 -28.14 -30.87
CA LYS A 8 6.24 -27.18 -31.91
C LYS A 8 5.59 -25.82 -31.67
N LEU A 9 6.40 -24.77 -31.64
CA LEU A 9 5.95 -23.40 -31.38
C LEU A 9 5.75 -22.56 -32.66
N GLY A 10 4.67 -21.80 -32.71
CA GLY A 10 4.45 -20.72 -33.65
C GLY A 10 4.56 -19.35 -32.96
N ILE A 11 5.50 -18.51 -33.37
CA ILE A 11 5.75 -17.20 -32.74
C ILE A 11 5.34 -16.06 -33.68
N PHE A 12 4.42 -15.20 -33.26
CA PHE A 12 4.08 -13.97 -33.96
C PHE A 12 4.86 -12.81 -33.33
N GLY A 13 5.85 -12.28 -34.03
CA GLY A 13 6.70 -11.20 -33.56
C GLY A 13 8.06 -11.68 -33.02
N LEU A 14 9.14 -11.09 -33.53
CA LEU A 14 10.52 -11.30 -33.08
C LEU A 14 11.21 -9.98 -32.72
N GLY A 15 10.49 -9.11 -32.00
CA GLY A 15 11.06 -7.93 -31.36
C GLY A 15 11.94 -8.30 -30.16
N SER A 16 12.22 -7.35 -29.27
CA SER A 16 13.08 -7.56 -28.10
C SER A 16 12.64 -8.74 -27.21
N VAL A 17 11.32 -8.88 -26.98
CA VAL A 17 10.76 -10.00 -26.20
C VAL A 17 10.85 -11.32 -26.97
N GLY A 18 10.44 -11.35 -28.24
CA GLY A 18 10.48 -12.58 -29.05
C GLY A 18 11.90 -13.12 -29.25
N GLN A 19 12.89 -12.25 -29.45
CA GLN A 19 14.30 -12.66 -29.46
C GLN A 19 14.76 -13.17 -28.09
N GLY A 20 14.29 -12.55 -27.00
CA GLY A 20 14.51 -13.03 -25.63
C GLY A 20 13.98 -14.45 -25.41
N VAL A 21 12.76 -14.73 -25.87
CA VAL A 21 12.13 -16.06 -25.79
C VAL A 21 12.97 -17.09 -26.55
N VAL A 22 13.30 -16.82 -27.82
CA VAL A 22 14.11 -17.72 -28.66
C VAL A 22 15.46 -18.03 -27.99
N ARG A 23 16.15 -17.00 -27.48
CA ARG A 23 17.44 -17.15 -26.80
C ARG A 23 17.35 -17.97 -25.53
N GLN A 24 16.37 -17.68 -24.68
CA GLN A 24 16.22 -18.36 -23.39
C GLN A 24 15.80 -19.83 -23.58
N LEU A 25 14.91 -20.11 -24.54
CA LEU A 25 14.52 -21.49 -24.89
C LEU A 25 15.71 -22.28 -25.43
N HIS A 26 16.52 -21.68 -26.30
CA HIS A 26 17.71 -22.33 -26.84
C HIS A 26 18.78 -22.57 -25.75
N ALA A 27 19.07 -21.56 -24.93
CA ALA A 27 20.12 -21.63 -23.91
C ALA A 27 19.77 -22.56 -22.74
N ASN A 28 18.49 -22.69 -22.39
CA ASN A 28 18.04 -23.45 -21.21
C ASN A 28 17.22 -24.70 -21.59
N ARG A 29 17.43 -25.25 -22.79
CA ARG A 29 16.63 -26.35 -23.35
C ARG A 29 16.47 -27.53 -22.39
N GLU A 30 17.56 -28.00 -21.79
CA GLU A 30 17.54 -29.13 -20.86
C GLU A 30 16.70 -28.84 -19.60
N LYS A 31 16.88 -27.66 -19.01
CA LYS A 31 16.12 -27.23 -17.82
C LYS A 31 14.62 -27.12 -18.13
N ILE A 32 14.27 -26.51 -19.27
CA ILE A 32 12.88 -26.34 -19.69
C ILE A 32 12.26 -27.69 -20.04
N GLN A 33 13.01 -28.58 -20.70
CA GLN A 33 12.54 -29.94 -21.00
C GLN A 33 12.30 -30.75 -19.73
N ALA A 34 13.17 -30.63 -18.72
CA ALA A 34 12.96 -31.26 -17.42
C ALA A 34 11.72 -30.72 -16.70
N ALA A 35 11.47 -29.41 -16.76
CA ALA A 35 10.32 -28.78 -16.12
C ALA A 35 8.99 -29.05 -16.84
N SER A 36 8.99 -29.06 -18.17
CA SER A 36 7.78 -29.22 -18.99
C SER A 36 7.49 -30.65 -19.41
N GLY A 37 8.45 -31.57 -19.24
CA GLY A 37 8.33 -32.96 -19.65
C GLY A 37 8.36 -33.19 -21.17
N ALA A 38 8.55 -32.17 -22.00
CA ALA A 38 8.63 -32.26 -23.46
C ALA A 38 9.78 -31.45 -24.04
N GLU A 39 10.28 -31.89 -25.18
CA GLU A 39 11.24 -31.13 -25.97
C GLU A 39 10.51 -29.99 -26.70
N ILE A 40 10.96 -28.75 -26.49
CA ILE A 40 10.38 -27.56 -27.13
C ILE A 40 11.11 -27.28 -28.45
N ILE A 41 10.35 -27.24 -29.55
CA ILE A 41 10.86 -27.00 -30.91
C ILE A 41 10.44 -25.60 -31.36
N LEU A 42 11.45 -24.74 -31.56
CA LEU A 42 11.31 -23.43 -32.20
C LEU A 42 11.02 -23.63 -33.69
N TYR A 43 9.74 -23.72 -34.06
CA TYR A 43 9.35 -24.23 -35.37
C TYR A 43 9.13 -23.13 -36.40
N LYS A 44 8.21 -22.19 -36.13
CA LYS A 44 7.84 -21.13 -37.08
C LYS A 44 7.74 -19.77 -36.41
N ALA A 45 8.09 -18.72 -37.14
CA ALA A 45 7.88 -17.34 -36.74
C ALA A 45 7.28 -16.48 -37.86
N CYS A 46 6.37 -15.59 -37.49
CA CYS A 46 5.75 -14.61 -38.36
C CYS A 46 6.22 -13.21 -37.97
N VAL A 47 6.77 -12.46 -38.91
CA VAL A 47 7.34 -11.12 -38.70
C VAL A 47 7.04 -10.23 -39.89
N ARG A 48 6.92 -8.91 -39.68
CA ARG A 48 6.64 -7.97 -40.77
C ARG A 48 7.69 -7.99 -41.90
N ASN A 49 8.97 -8.13 -41.55
CA ASN A 49 10.07 -8.16 -42.50
C ASN A 49 10.99 -9.36 -42.21
N PRO A 50 10.87 -10.49 -42.94
CA PRO A 50 11.68 -11.68 -42.72
C PRO A 50 13.19 -11.43 -42.84
N ASP A 51 13.60 -10.56 -43.76
CA ASP A 51 15.01 -10.29 -44.09
C ASP A 51 15.74 -9.43 -43.03
N THR A 52 15.03 -8.91 -42.03
CA THR A 52 15.65 -8.14 -40.95
C THR A 52 16.60 -9.04 -40.15
N SER A 53 17.87 -8.64 -40.01
CA SER A 53 18.83 -9.35 -39.17
C SER A 53 18.35 -9.38 -37.72
N ARG A 54 18.43 -10.55 -37.10
CA ARG A 54 18.00 -10.78 -35.72
C ARG A 54 19.12 -11.40 -34.95
N ASN A 55 19.28 -10.95 -33.72
CA ASN A 55 20.24 -11.54 -32.82
C ASN A 55 19.55 -12.77 -32.20
N ILE A 56 19.51 -13.90 -32.89
CA ILE A 56 18.99 -15.19 -32.38
C ILE A 56 19.93 -16.35 -32.78
N PRO A 57 20.02 -17.41 -31.98
CA PRO A 57 20.79 -18.60 -32.36
C PRO A 57 20.21 -19.28 -33.60
N ASP A 58 21.07 -19.95 -34.37
CA ASP A 58 20.63 -20.83 -35.44
C ASP A 58 20.00 -22.09 -34.86
N CYS A 59 18.67 -22.16 -34.94
CA CYS A 59 17.84 -23.20 -34.35
C CYS A 59 16.86 -23.82 -35.36
N GLY A 60 17.06 -23.57 -36.66
CA GLY A 60 16.16 -24.06 -37.71
C GLY A 60 14.79 -23.37 -37.76
N LEU A 61 14.64 -22.22 -37.10
CA LEU A 61 13.38 -21.46 -37.05
C LEU A 61 13.01 -20.93 -38.45
N GLN A 62 11.84 -21.34 -38.95
CA GLN A 62 11.34 -20.88 -40.25
C GLN A 62 10.62 -19.54 -40.09
N ILE A 63 10.97 -18.55 -40.92
CA ILE A 63 10.43 -17.19 -40.80
C ILE A 63 9.63 -16.81 -42.05
N SER A 64 8.41 -16.30 -41.86
CA SER A 64 7.53 -15.79 -42.92
C SER A 64 6.93 -14.44 -42.54
N ALA A 65 6.40 -13.72 -43.53
CA ALA A 65 5.59 -12.51 -43.31
C ALA A 65 4.09 -12.80 -43.25
N ASP A 66 3.65 -14.01 -43.65
CA ASP A 66 2.25 -14.39 -43.71
C ASP A 66 1.82 -15.08 -42.40
N PRO A 67 0.86 -14.52 -41.63
CA PRO A 67 0.33 -15.18 -40.43
C PRO A 67 -0.29 -16.55 -40.70
N ALA A 68 -0.82 -16.80 -41.91
CA ALA A 68 -1.41 -18.08 -42.29
C ALA A 68 -0.38 -19.21 -42.30
N PHE A 69 0.92 -18.90 -42.47
CA PHE A 69 2.03 -19.85 -42.38
C PHE A 69 2.10 -20.59 -41.03
N ILE A 70 1.63 -19.94 -39.96
CA ILE A 70 1.50 -20.52 -38.63
C ILE A 70 0.06 -20.97 -38.39
N LEU A 71 -0.92 -20.09 -38.63
CA LEU A 71 -2.32 -20.35 -38.25
C LEU A 71 -2.93 -21.58 -38.95
N ASN A 72 -2.49 -21.91 -40.17
CA ASN A 72 -3.04 -23.02 -40.94
C ASN A 72 -2.19 -24.30 -40.87
N ASP A 73 -1.10 -24.29 -40.09
CA ASP A 73 -0.26 -25.47 -39.92
C ASP A 73 -0.75 -26.31 -38.73
N PRO A 74 -1.30 -27.52 -38.95
CA PRO A 74 -1.76 -28.40 -37.88
C PRO A 74 -0.62 -28.97 -37.03
N GLU A 75 0.64 -28.82 -37.45
CA GLU A 75 1.80 -29.21 -36.65
C GLU A 75 2.19 -28.18 -35.58
N VAL A 76 1.60 -26.98 -35.59
CA VAL A 76 1.84 -25.98 -34.54
C VAL A 76 1.00 -26.31 -33.31
N ASP A 77 1.67 -26.57 -32.19
CA ASP A 77 1.04 -27.01 -30.95
C ASP A 77 0.64 -25.85 -30.04
N ILE A 78 1.46 -24.79 -30.00
CA ILE A 78 1.26 -23.60 -29.16
C ILE A 78 1.63 -22.35 -29.95
N CYS A 79 0.81 -21.31 -29.85
CA CYS A 79 1.07 -20.01 -30.45
C CYS A 79 1.51 -18.99 -29.39
N ILE A 80 2.53 -18.18 -29.71
CA ILE A 80 3.03 -17.09 -28.87
C ILE A 80 2.85 -15.77 -29.64
N GLU A 81 2.08 -14.84 -29.10
CA GLU A 81 1.78 -13.54 -29.71
C GLU A 81 2.56 -12.41 -29.00
N LEU A 82 3.43 -11.74 -29.77
CA LEU A 82 4.36 -10.69 -29.34
C LEU A 82 4.49 -9.57 -30.39
N VAL A 83 3.43 -9.35 -31.18
CA VAL A 83 3.41 -8.36 -32.27
C VAL A 83 3.19 -6.95 -31.70
N GLY A 84 2.39 -6.84 -30.64
CA GLY A 84 1.90 -5.56 -30.13
C GLY A 84 0.80 -4.95 -31.01
N GLY A 85 0.16 -3.89 -30.51
CA GLY A 85 -1.03 -3.30 -31.14
C GLY A 85 -2.26 -4.22 -31.07
N VAL A 86 -3.36 -3.80 -31.71
CA VAL A 86 -4.66 -4.46 -31.51
C VAL A 86 -5.06 -5.35 -32.69
N ASP A 87 -5.11 -4.81 -33.91
CA ASP A 87 -5.84 -5.43 -35.02
C ASP A 87 -5.33 -6.82 -35.43
N ILE A 88 -4.02 -6.95 -35.64
CA ILE A 88 -3.41 -8.22 -36.07
C ILE A 88 -3.38 -9.20 -34.90
N ALA A 89 -2.98 -8.74 -33.72
CA ALA A 89 -2.89 -9.56 -32.52
C ALA A 89 -4.26 -10.17 -32.16
N ARG A 90 -5.33 -9.37 -32.17
CA ARG A 90 -6.70 -9.83 -31.92
C ARG A 90 -7.12 -10.95 -32.87
N LYS A 91 -6.88 -10.77 -34.17
CA LYS A 91 -7.24 -11.79 -35.19
C LYS A 91 -6.47 -13.10 -34.99
N VAL A 92 -5.17 -13.00 -34.70
CA VAL A 92 -4.31 -14.16 -34.44
C VAL A 92 -4.79 -14.92 -33.21
N ILE A 93 -4.93 -14.24 -32.07
CA ILE A 93 -5.33 -14.87 -30.80
C ILE A 93 -6.69 -15.55 -30.95
N LEU A 94 -7.70 -14.84 -31.46
CA LEU A 94 -9.04 -15.41 -31.63
C LEU A 94 -9.05 -16.58 -32.63
N SER A 95 -8.25 -16.54 -33.70
CA SER A 95 -8.14 -17.66 -34.62
C SER A 95 -7.55 -18.90 -33.97
N CYS A 96 -6.54 -18.74 -33.10
CA CYS A 96 -5.95 -19.85 -32.37
C CYS A 96 -6.92 -20.44 -31.34
N LEU A 97 -7.56 -19.59 -30.53
CA LEU A 97 -8.54 -20.02 -29.52
C LEU A 97 -9.70 -20.79 -30.15
N ARG A 98 -10.27 -20.29 -31.26
CA ARG A 98 -11.37 -20.97 -31.99
C ARG A 98 -10.95 -22.32 -32.58
N LYS A 99 -9.66 -22.54 -32.83
CA LYS A 99 -9.10 -23.81 -33.32
C LYS A 99 -8.71 -24.77 -32.18
N GLY A 100 -8.80 -24.34 -30.92
CA GLY A 100 -8.34 -25.12 -29.78
C GLY A 100 -6.82 -25.10 -29.58
N THR A 101 -6.10 -24.20 -30.25
CA THR A 101 -4.65 -24.07 -30.13
C THR A 101 -4.31 -23.14 -28.96
N PRO A 102 -3.60 -23.60 -27.92
CA PRO A 102 -3.16 -22.74 -26.82
C PRO A 102 -2.41 -21.50 -27.29
N VAL A 103 -2.66 -20.37 -26.63
CA VAL A 103 -2.08 -19.07 -26.95
C VAL A 103 -1.41 -18.47 -25.74
N ILE A 104 -0.25 -17.83 -25.93
CA ILE A 104 0.44 -17.04 -24.91
C ILE A 104 0.67 -15.65 -25.47
N THR A 105 0.33 -14.60 -24.74
CA THR A 105 0.49 -13.21 -25.19
C THR A 105 1.10 -12.31 -24.11
N ALA A 106 1.83 -11.28 -24.52
CA ALA A 106 2.29 -10.20 -23.64
C ALA A 106 1.49 -8.89 -23.86
N ASN A 107 0.38 -8.95 -24.60
CA ASN A 107 -0.29 -7.77 -25.13
C ASN A 107 -1.35 -7.19 -24.19
N LYS A 108 -0.86 -6.48 -23.17
CA LYS A 108 -1.68 -5.78 -22.18
C LYS A 108 -2.72 -4.81 -22.77
N HIS A 109 -2.38 -4.12 -23.85
CA HIS A 109 -3.30 -3.16 -24.49
C HIS A 109 -4.50 -3.90 -25.07
N LEU A 110 -4.24 -4.97 -25.82
CA LEU A 110 -5.30 -5.79 -26.37
C LEU A 110 -6.18 -6.43 -25.28
N LEU A 111 -5.56 -6.94 -24.21
CA LEU A 111 -6.29 -7.58 -23.11
C LEU A 111 -7.13 -6.59 -22.29
N ALA A 112 -6.67 -5.36 -22.09
CA ALA A 112 -7.44 -4.35 -21.38
C ALA A 112 -8.65 -3.86 -22.18
N GLU A 113 -8.51 -3.64 -23.50
CA GLU A 113 -9.61 -3.11 -24.33
C GLU A 113 -10.53 -4.19 -24.90
N TYR A 114 -10.00 -5.36 -25.24
CA TYR A 114 -10.72 -6.46 -25.90
C TYR A 114 -10.71 -7.76 -25.09
N GLY A 115 -10.30 -7.70 -23.82
CA GLY A 115 -10.26 -8.86 -22.93
C GLY A 115 -11.59 -9.58 -22.83
N ALA A 116 -12.72 -8.85 -22.82
CA ALA A 116 -14.04 -9.45 -22.75
C ALA A 116 -14.29 -10.49 -23.85
N GLU A 117 -13.91 -10.18 -25.09
CA GLU A 117 -14.06 -11.11 -26.21
C GLU A 117 -13.05 -12.26 -26.14
N ILE A 118 -11.79 -11.95 -25.81
CA ILE A 118 -10.69 -12.93 -25.80
C ILE A 118 -10.87 -13.95 -24.67
N PHE A 119 -11.14 -13.49 -23.45
CA PHE A 119 -11.37 -14.34 -22.28
C PHE A 119 -12.64 -15.17 -22.44
N THR A 120 -13.70 -14.61 -23.02
CA THR A 120 -14.92 -15.39 -23.35
C THR A 120 -14.61 -16.49 -24.36
N ALA A 121 -13.89 -16.20 -25.44
CA ALA A 121 -13.52 -17.21 -26.43
C ALA A 121 -12.64 -18.33 -25.83
N ALA A 122 -11.70 -17.98 -24.96
CA ALA A 122 -10.87 -18.95 -24.24
C ALA A 122 -11.73 -19.84 -23.32
N ALA A 123 -12.66 -19.25 -22.57
CA ALA A 123 -13.58 -19.97 -21.69
C ALA A 123 -14.53 -20.90 -22.45
N GLU A 124 -15.16 -20.44 -23.54
CA GLU A 124 -16.10 -21.22 -24.35
C GLU A 124 -15.43 -22.43 -25.02
N THR A 125 -14.18 -22.29 -25.46
CA THR A 125 -13.43 -23.36 -26.12
C THR A 125 -12.67 -24.26 -25.14
N GLY A 126 -12.55 -23.84 -23.87
CA GLY A 126 -11.67 -24.48 -22.90
C GLY A 126 -10.19 -24.41 -23.27
N THR A 127 -9.81 -23.51 -24.18
CA THR A 127 -8.43 -23.37 -24.68
C THR A 127 -7.60 -22.57 -23.70
N PHE A 128 -6.35 -22.99 -23.47
CA PHE A 128 -5.45 -22.25 -22.60
C PHE A 128 -5.03 -20.91 -23.22
N LEU A 129 -5.08 -19.86 -22.40
CA LEU A 129 -4.59 -18.53 -22.69
C LEU A 129 -3.62 -18.10 -21.58
N GLY A 130 -2.32 -18.07 -21.89
CA GLY A 130 -1.28 -17.52 -21.03
C GLY A 130 -1.09 -16.03 -21.28
N PHE A 131 -0.95 -15.24 -20.22
CA PHE A 131 -0.74 -13.79 -20.33
C PHE A 131 0.01 -13.19 -19.13
N GLU A 132 0.82 -13.98 -18.42
CA GLU A 132 1.68 -13.50 -17.33
C GLU A 132 2.54 -12.32 -17.79
N ALA A 133 3.12 -12.45 -18.98
CA ALA A 133 4.00 -11.44 -19.58
C ALA A 133 3.31 -10.08 -19.87
N SER A 134 1.98 -9.99 -19.76
CA SER A 134 1.23 -8.75 -19.96
C SER A 134 1.32 -7.80 -18.76
N VAL A 135 1.58 -8.32 -17.55
CA VAL A 135 1.61 -7.54 -16.31
C VAL A 135 2.98 -7.66 -15.66
N CYS A 136 3.59 -6.51 -15.36
CA CYS A 136 4.83 -6.42 -14.58
C CYS A 136 6.02 -7.29 -15.05
N GLY A 137 6.11 -7.58 -16.35
CA GLY A 137 7.33 -8.12 -16.95
C GLY A 137 7.67 -9.50 -16.41
N GLY A 138 8.71 -9.59 -15.58
CA GLY A 138 9.19 -10.84 -14.99
C GLY A 138 8.63 -11.16 -13.60
N ILE A 139 7.78 -10.30 -13.04
CA ILE A 139 7.14 -10.51 -11.73
C ILE A 139 5.91 -11.42 -11.94
N PRO A 140 5.74 -12.54 -11.21
CA PRO A 140 4.68 -13.52 -11.46
C PRO A 140 3.33 -13.09 -10.87
N VAL A 141 2.80 -11.94 -11.29
CA VAL A 141 1.59 -11.34 -10.71
C VAL A 141 0.33 -12.14 -11.06
N ILE A 142 0.18 -12.50 -12.34
CA ILE A 142 -1.04 -13.17 -12.86
C ILE A 142 -1.20 -14.54 -12.22
N LYS A 143 -0.13 -15.32 -12.19
CA LYS A 143 -0.07 -16.63 -11.54
C LYS A 143 -0.33 -16.54 -10.05
N THR A 144 0.30 -15.60 -9.35
CA THR A 144 0.07 -15.43 -7.93
C THR A 144 -1.42 -15.19 -7.66
N ILE A 145 -2.06 -14.23 -8.33
CA ILE A 145 -3.50 -13.96 -8.18
C ILE A 145 -4.34 -15.20 -8.53
N ARG A 146 -4.03 -15.85 -9.66
CA ARG A 146 -4.85 -16.96 -10.20
C ARG A 146 -4.73 -18.25 -9.38
N GLU A 147 -3.55 -18.54 -8.84
CA GLU A 147 -3.21 -19.84 -8.29
C GLU A 147 -3.04 -19.78 -6.78
N SER A 148 -2.24 -18.83 -6.27
CA SER A 148 -1.94 -18.72 -4.83
C SER A 148 -3.14 -18.20 -4.03
N TYR A 149 -3.97 -17.34 -4.63
CA TYR A 149 -5.17 -16.77 -4.00
C TYR A 149 -6.47 -17.48 -4.42
N ALA A 150 -6.40 -18.63 -5.11
CA ALA A 150 -7.59 -19.35 -5.57
C ALA A 150 -8.53 -19.83 -4.44
N GLY A 151 -8.02 -19.91 -3.20
CA GLY A 151 -8.76 -20.29 -1.99
C GLY A 151 -8.91 -19.15 -0.97
N ASP A 152 -8.64 -17.91 -1.37
CA ASP A 152 -8.69 -16.72 -0.50
C ASP A 152 -9.48 -15.60 -1.19
N ASN A 153 -9.91 -14.60 -0.43
CA ASN A 153 -10.60 -13.42 -0.95
C ASN A 153 -9.63 -12.24 -0.90
N ILE A 154 -9.23 -11.76 -2.08
CA ILE A 154 -8.42 -10.55 -2.20
C ILE A 154 -9.26 -9.34 -1.78
N THR A 155 -8.80 -8.61 -0.78
CA THR A 155 -9.42 -7.37 -0.30
C THR A 155 -8.83 -6.17 -1.00
N ASP A 156 -7.54 -6.15 -1.32
CA ASP A 156 -6.91 -4.97 -1.91
C ASP A 156 -5.78 -5.36 -2.85
N ILE A 157 -5.65 -4.57 -3.92
CA ILE A 157 -4.50 -4.61 -4.81
C ILE A 157 -3.99 -3.20 -5.00
N CYS A 158 -2.74 -2.97 -4.61
CA CYS A 158 -2.02 -1.73 -4.88
C CYS A 158 -0.78 -2.02 -5.71
N GLY A 159 -0.39 -1.12 -6.62
CA GLY A 159 0.80 -1.37 -7.41
C GLY A 159 1.43 -0.16 -8.08
N ILE A 160 2.76 -0.20 -8.14
CA ILE A 160 3.59 0.61 -9.02
C ILE A 160 3.79 -0.21 -10.30
N LEU A 161 2.98 0.08 -11.31
CA LEU A 161 2.81 -0.78 -12.48
C LEU A 161 3.59 -0.30 -13.72
N ASN A 162 4.21 0.89 -13.68
CA ASN A 162 4.94 1.47 -14.79
C ASN A 162 6.33 1.99 -14.38
N GLY A 163 7.37 1.37 -14.93
CA GLY A 163 8.76 1.69 -14.58
C GLY A 163 9.22 3.06 -15.08
N THR A 164 8.70 3.56 -16.20
CA THR A 164 9.04 4.88 -16.74
C THR A 164 8.57 6.00 -15.83
N SER A 165 7.31 5.90 -15.39
CA SER A 165 6.71 6.83 -14.43
C SER A 165 7.39 6.75 -13.08
N ASN A 166 7.64 5.54 -12.57
CA ASN A 166 8.33 5.38 -11.28
C ASN A 166 9.76 5.92 -11.32
N TYR A 167 10.49 5.70 -12.42
CA TYR A 167 11.84 6.25 -12.58
C TYR A 167 11.81 7.78 -12.60
N SER A 168 10.84 8.37 -13.29
CA SER A 168 10.67 9.83 -13.38
C SER A 168 10.41 10.43 -12.00
N LEU A 169 9.43 9.89 -11.26
CA LEU A 169 9.12 10.33 -9.89
C LEU A 169 10.31 10.13 -8.92
N SER A 170 10.97 8.97 -9.00
CA SER A 170 12.17 8.68 -8.18
C SER A 170 13.30 9.67 -8.47
N SER A 171 13.48 10.07 -9.73
CA SER A 171 14.50 11.04 -10.13
C SER A 171 14.14 12.47 -9.74
N MET A 172 12.85 12.83 -9.81
CA MET A 172 12.38 14.12 -9.32
C MET A 172 12.62 14.24 -7.80
N SER A 173 12.20 13.23 -7.02
CA SER A 173 12.37 13.21 -5.56
C SER A 173 13.85 13.15 -5.16
N GLY A 174 14.60 12.15 -5.64
CA GLY A 174 15.97 11.90 -5.18
C GLY A 174 17.06 12.81 -5.77
N LYS A 175 16.83 13.45 -6.92
CA LYS A 175 17.82 14.34 -7.58
C LYS A 175 17.33 15.79 -7.70
N GLU A 176 16.16 16.09 -7.16
CA GLU A 176 15.51 17.41 -7.22
C GLU A 176 15.36 17.96 -8.65
N LEU A 177 15.00 17.09 -9.59
CA LEU A 177 14.81 17.47 -11.00
C LEU A 177 13.36 17.88 -11.27
N SER A 178 13.16 18.80 -12.21
CA SER A 178 11.83 19.00 -12.81
C SER A 178 11.39 17.75 -13.58
N PHE A 179 10.07 17.57 -13.74
CA PHE A 179 9.50 16.45 -14.49
C PHE A 179 10.11 16.32 -15.89
N GLU A 180 10.24 17.43 -16.63
CA GLU A 180 10.84 17.44 -17.97
C GLU A 180 12.28 16.91 -18.00
N ASN A 181 13.09 17.26 -16.99
CA ASN A 181 14.48 16.84 -16.92
C ASN A 181 14.60 15.37 -16.48
N ALA A 182 13.77 14.93 -15.54
CA ALA A 182 13.67 13.53 -15.15
C ALA A 182 13.25 12.64 -16.33
N LEU A 183 12.26 13.08 -17.12
CA LEU A 183 11.81 12.37 -18.31
C LEU A 183 12.90 12.29 -19.39
N LYS A 184 13.61 13.39 -19.64
CA LYS A 184 14.76 13.40 -20.57
C LYS A 184 15.87 12.44 -20.11
N GLU A 185 16.10 12.33 -18.81
CA GLU A 185 17.06 11.36 -18.28
C GLU A 185 16.57 9.92 -18.49
N ALA A 186 15.30 9.64 -18.22
CA ALA A 186 14.68 8.34 -18.48
C ALA A 186 14.84 7.93 -19.95
N GLN A 187 14.66 8.86 -20.90
CA GLN A 187 14.86 8.62 -22.33
C GLN A 187 16.32 8.28 -22.67
N LYS A 188 17.28 9.03 -22.11
CA LYS A 188 18.72 8.78 -22.32
C LYS A 188 19.15 7.40 -21.82
N LEU A 189 18.57 6.95 -20.72
CA LEU A 189 18.85 5.63 -20.13
C LEU A 189 18.05 4.50 -20.78
N GLY A 190 17.16 4.82 -21.75
CA GLY A 190 16.33 3.84 -22.43
C GLY A 190 15.16 3.31 -21.60
N TYR A 191 14.78 4.00 -20.52
CA TYR A 191 13.58 3.69 -19.74
C TYR A 191 12.31 4.32 -20.31
N ALA A 192 12.43 5.35 -21.13
CA ALA A 192 11.31 6.00 -21.82
C ALA A 192 11.54 6.00 -23.33
N GLU A 193 10.48 5.81 -24.10
CA GLU A 193 10.52 5.99 -25.56
C GLU A 193 10.52 7.47 -25.95
N ALA A 194 10.70 7.75 -27.24
CA ALA A 194 10.69 9.13 -27.76
C ALA A 194 9.34 9.82 -27.52
N ASP A 195 8.24 9.08 -27.64
CA ASP A 195 6.90 9.48 -27.22
C ASP A 195 6.49 8.67 -25.97
N PRO A 196 6.66 9.23 -24.76
CA PRO A 196 6.34 8.55 -23.51
C PRO A 196 4.91 8.84 -23.03
N THR A 197 4.05 9.43 -23.87
CA THR A 197 2.69 9.88 -23.48
C THR A 197 1.92 8.77 -22.80
N PHE A 198 2.00 7.56 -23.34
CA PHE A 198 1.28 6.40 -22.84
C PHE A 198 1.70 5.97 -21.43
N ASP A 199 2.98 6.15 -21.10
CA ASP A 199 3.54 5.86 -19.78
C ASP A 199 3.19 6.97 -18.78
N VAL A 200 3.49 8.23 -19.13
CA VAL A 200 3.38 9.37 -18.19
C VAL A 200 1.93 9.79 -17.91
N GLN A 201 1.02 9.50 -18.83
CA GLN A 201 -0.43 9.67 -18.61
C GLN A 201 -1.04 8.47 -17.86
N GLY A 202 -0.26 7.42 -17.60
CA GLY A 202 -0.67 6.28 -16.78
C GLY A 202 -1.41 5.16 -17.53
N TYR A 203 -1.67 5.29 -18.82
CA TYR A 203 -2.46 4.30 -19.58
C TYR A 203 -1.84 2.89 -19.57
N ASP A 204 -0.51 2.77 -19.60
CA ASP A 204 0.18 1.47 -19.45
C ASP A 204 -0.11 0.80 -18.10
N ALA A 205 -0.03 1.57 -17.01
CA ALA A 205 -0.30 1.08 -15.67
C ALA A 205 -1.78 0.74 -15.48
N ALA A 206 -2.68 1.57 -16.02
CA ALA A 206 -4.11 1.35 -15.98
C ALA A 206 -4.54 0.07 -16.72
N HIS A 207 -3.94 -0.24 -17.88
CA HIS A 207 -4.18 -1.51 -18.58
C HIS A 207 -3.78 -2.72 -17.72
N LYS A 208 -2.64 -2.64 -17.03
CA LYS A 208 -2.20 -3.71 -16.12
C LYS A 208 -3.15 -3.86 -14.93
N LEU A 209 -3.61 -2.76 -14.36
CA LEU A 209 -4.57 -2.76 -13.26
C LEU A 209 -5.88 -3.44 -13.66
N ILE A 210 -6.46 -3.11 -14.82
CA ILE A 210 -7.70 -3.75 -15.32
C ILE A 210 -7.55 -5.26 -15.47
N ILE A 211 -6.41 -5.73 -15.99
CA ILE A 211 -6.14 -7.16 -16.14
C ILE A 211 -6.06 -7.84 -14.76
N MET A 212 -5.35 -7.22 -13.81
CA MET A 212 -5.22 -7.72 -12.44
C MET A 212 -6.56 -7.76 -11.72
N MET A 213 -7.35 -6.68 -11.78
CA MET A 213 -8.70 -6.61 -11.22
C MET A 213 -9.59 -7.71 -11.79
N GLY A 214 -9.53 -7.92 -13.11
CA GLY A 214 -10.39 -8.90 -13.75
C GLY A 214 -10.14 -10.32 -13.22
N LEU A 215 -8.88 -10.65 -12.93
CA LEU A 215 -8.52 -11.92 -12.32
C LEU A 215 -8.87 -11.98 -10.84
N ALA A 216 -8.49 -10.97 -10.07
CA ALA A 216 -8.67 -10.94 -8.63
C ALA A 216 -10.15 -11.02 -8.23
N PHE A 217 -11.01 -10.33 -8.97
CA PHE A 217 -12.44 -10.22 -8.67
C PHE A 217 -13.32 -11.07 -9.59
N ASN A 218 -12.71 -11.80 -10.53
CA ASN A 218 -13.38 -12.65 -11.51
C ASN A 218 -14.53 -11.91 -12.24
N ARG A 219 -14.20 -10.73 -12.79
CA ARG A 219 -15.11 -9.83 -13.52
C ARG A 219 -14.40 -9.21 -14.73
N LEU A 220 -15.16 -8.76 -15.71
CA LEU A 220 -14.66 -7.99 -16.85
C LEU A 220 -14.99 -6.51 -16.60
N PHE A 221 -13.95 -5.70 -16.43
CA PHE A 221 -14.06 -4.26 -16.20
C PHE A 221 -13.84 -3.49 -17.49
N ASP A 222 -14.61 -2.41 -17.70
CA ASP A 222 -14.38 -1.48 -18.79
C ASP A 222 -13.27 -0.51 -18.39
N PHE A 223 -12.18 -0.51 -19.14
CA PHE A 223 -11.07 0.42 -18.95
C PHE A 223 -11.51 1.88 -18.93
N ARG A 224 -12.55 2.25 -19.68
CA ARG A 224 -13.06 3.63 -19.74
C ARG A 224 -13.76 4.07 -18.45
N ALA A 225 -14.13 3.14 -17.59
CA ALA A 225 -14.71 3.44 -16.28
C ALA A 225 -13.63 3.72 -15.22
N LEU A 226 -12.35 3.43 -15.50
CA LEU A 226 -11.26 3.65 -14.57
C LEU A 226 -10.83 5.12 -14.58
N THR A 227 -10.74 5.72 -13.40
CA THR A 227 -10.12 7.05 -13.26
C THR A 227 -8.61 6.94 -13.43
N VAL A 228 -8.06 7.66 -14.41
CA VAL A 228 -6.62 7.66 -14.72
C VAL A 228 -6.09 9.10 -14.66
N ARG A 229 -5.15 9.35 -13.75
CA ARG A 229 -4.37 10.58 -13.65
C ARG A 229 -2.89 10.26 -13.78
N GLY A 230 -2.22 10.93 -14.71
CA GLY A 230 -0.80 10.79 -14.94
C GLY A 230 0.07 11.57 -13.95
N ILE A 231 1.38 11.60 -14.23
CA ILE A 231 2.40 12.26 -13.41
C ILE A 231 2.91 13.59 -13.99
N ALA A 232 2.44 13.97 -15.17
CA ALA A 232 3.01 15.09 -15.94
C ALA A 232 2.85 16.45 -15.25
N ASP A 233 1.79 16.63 -14.46
CA ASP A 233 1.46 17.91 -13.81
C ASP A 233 2.07 18.05 -12.40
N ILE A 234 2.92 17.11 -11.97
CA ILE A 234 3.53 17.15 -10.64
C ILE A 234 4.66 18.18 -10.62
N ASP A 235 4.51 19.17 -9.73
CA ASP A 235 5.50 20.22 -9.54
C ASP A 235 6.60 19.81 -8.56
N ILE A 236 7.84 20.20 -8.83
CA ILE A 236 8.99 19.86 -7.98
C ILE A 236 8.96 20.56 -6.62
N HIS A 237 8.40 21.76 -6.53
CA HIS A 237 8.26 22.46 -5.25
C HIS A 237 7.22 21.79 -4.37
N GLU A 238 6.10 21.36 -4.95
CA GLU A 238 5.08 20.56 -4.27
C GLU A 238 5.65 19.23 -3.76
N MET A 239 6.42 18.53 -4.60
CA MET A 239 7.09 17.29 -4.21
C MET A 239 8.06 17.48 -3.04
N ARG A 240 8.81 18.59 -2.99
CA ARG A 240 9.67 18.91 -1.84
C ARG A 240 8.87 19.10 -0.56
N CYS A 241 7.78 19.87 -0.60
CA CYS A 241 6.92 20.07 0.57
C CYS A 241 6.35 18.73 1.07
N ILE A 242 5.88 17.88 0.16
CA ILE A 242 5.35 16.55 0.50
C ILE A 242 6.44 15.66 1.12
N HIS A 243 7.66 15.72 0.58
CA HIS A 243 8.81 14.99 1.12
C HIS A 243 9.16 15.47 2.54
N ASP A 244 9.13 16.79 2.80
CA ASP A 244 9.38 17.36 4.13
C ASP A 244 8.29 16.97 5.14
N LEU A 245 7.07 16.70 4.67
CA LEU A 245 5.96 16.16 5.47
C LEU A 245 6.06 14.65 5.73
N GLY A 246 7.11 13.96 5.25
CA GLY A 246 7.32 12.54 5.49
C GLY A 246 6.64 11.60 4.49
N TYR A 247 6.26 12.11 3.31
CA TYR A 247 5.58 11.33 2.26
C TYR A 247 6.38 11.27 0.95
N GLU A 248 6.12 10.25 0.13
CA GLU A 248 6.62 10.11 -1.24
C GLU A 248 5.45 10.06 -2.22
N ILE A 249 5.63 10.66 -3.40
CA ILE A 249 4.64 10.57 -4.47
C ILE A 249 4.95 9.37 -5.35
N LYS A 250 3.99 8.46 -5.49
CA LYS A 250 4.07 7.31 -6.42
C LYS A 250 2.83 7.28 -7.31
N LEU A 251 2.99 6.86 -8.57
CA LEU A 251 1.85 6.54 -9.44
C LEU A 251 1.34 5.15 -9.06
N ILE A 252 0.21 5.11 -8.36
CA ILE A 252 -0.35 3.88 -7.79
C ILE A 252 -1.62 3.50 -8.54
N GLY A 253 -1.69 2.24 -8.93
CA GLY A 253 -2.94 1.58 -9.28
C GLY A 253 -3.51 0.92 -8.03
N TYR A 254 -4.70 1.32 -7.64
CA TYR A 254 -5.43 0.79 -6.50
C TYR A 254 -6.74 0.14 -6.98
N ALA A 255 -7.10 -0.99 -6.39
CA ALA A 255 -8.42 -1.59 -6.56
C ALA A 255 -8.82 -2.46 -5.37
N ALA A 256 -10.09 -2.36 -4.95
CA ALA A 256 -10.66 -3.12 -3.84
C ALA A 256 -12.16 -3.40 -4.07
N PRO A 257 -12.73 -4.48 -3.48
CA PRO A 257 -14.16 -4.62 -3.34
C PRO A 257 -14.69 -3.63 -2.29
N THR A 258 -15.90 -3.15 -2.52
CA THR A 258 -16.66 -2.33 -1.57
C THR A 258 -17.96 -3.06 -1.22
N GLN A 259 -18.74 -2.54 -0.27
CA GLN A 259 -20.02 -3.15 0.13
C GLN A 259 -20.96 -3.38 -1.08
N ASP A 260 -20.96 -2.46 -2.05
CA ASP A 260 -21.88 -2.46 -3.21
C ASP A 260 -21.18 -2.70 -4.56
N GLY A 261 -19.91 -3.12 -4.58
CA GLY A 261 -19.20 -3.34 -5.84
C GLY A 261 -17.69 -3.29 -5.71
N TYR A 262 -17.05 -2.45 -6.52
CA TYR A 262 -15.60 -2.28 -6.54
C TYR A 262 -15.26 -0.80 -6.65
N GLU A 263 -14.09 -0.44 -6.17
CA GLU A 263 -13.47 0.86 -6.43
C GLU A 263 -12.09 0.64 -7.03
N ALA A 264 -11.69 1.52 -7.94
CA ALA A 264 -10.38 1.47 -8.55
C ALA A 264 -9.96 2.82 -9.14
N ALA A 265 -8.69 3.14 -9.02
CA ALA A 265 -8.10 4.31 -9.65
C ALA A 265 -6.63 4.08 -9.98
N LEU A 266 -6.15 4.80 -10.97
CA LEU A 266 -4.73 5.02 -11.18
C LEU A 266 -4.44 6.51 -11.02
N SER A 267 -3.67 6.88 -10.00
CA SER A 267 -3.30 8.29 -9.77
C SER A 267 -1.98 8.42 -9.01
N PRO A 268 -1.34 9.59 -9.05
CA PRO A 268 -0.33 9.94 -8.06
C PRO A 268 -0.97 9.91 -6.67
N MET A 269 -0.37 9.15 -5.76
CA MET A 269 -0.78 9.03 -4.36
C MET A 269 0.42 9.37 -3.46
N LEU A 270 0.12 9.98 -2.30
CA LEU A 270 1.10 10.22 -1.26
C LEU A 270 1.17 8.96 -0.40
N LEU A 271 2.37 8.39 -0.29
CA LEU A 271 2.65 7.26 0.57
C LEU A 271 3.54 7.71 1.71
N SER A 272 3.23 7.32 2.95
CA SER A 272 4.17 7.49 4.05
C SER A 272 5.52 6.90 3.66
N ARG A 273 6.62 7.54 4.03
CA ARG A 273 7.98 7.04 3.76
C ARG A 273 8.26 5.68 4.41
N GLU A 274 7.46 5.29 5.40
CA GLU A 274 7.53 3.98 6.04
C GLU A 274 6.77 2.90 5.26
N HIS A 275 5.87 3.29 4.34
CA HIS A 275 5.11 2.37 3.52
C HIS A 275 6.03 1.61 2.55
N LEU A 276 5.86 0.29 2.42
CA LEU A 276 6.73 -0.57 1.60
C LEU A 276 6.87 -0.06 0.15
N LEU A 277 5.77 0.36 -0.47
CA LEU A 277 5.77 0.88 -1.84
C LEU A 277 6.51 2.23 -1.98
N ALA A 278 6.67 3.03 -0.91
CA ALA A 278 7.44 4.27 -0.98
C ALA A 278 8.92 4.00 -1.29
N SER A 279 9.46 2.87 -0.80
CA SER A 279 10.84 2.45 -1.02
C SER A 279 11.14 1.91 -2.43
N VAL A 280 10.11 1.69 -3.26
CA VAL A 280 10.23 1.12 -4.61
C VAL A 280 10.66 2.21 -5.59
N ASN A 281 11.94 2.21 -5.93
CA ASN A 281 12.57 3.28 -6.71
C ASN A 281 13.07 2.83 -8.08
N ASN A 282 13.46 3.80 -8.91
CA ASN A 282 13.94 3.62 -10.28
C ASN A 282 12.85 3.01 -11.18
N SER A 283 13.24 2.21 -12.17
CA SER A 283 12.32 1.56 -13.13
C SER A 283 11.75 0.23 -12.64
N LEU A 284 11.73 0.02 -11.32
CA LEU A 284 11.19 -1.17 -10.70
C LEU A 284 9.69 -1.05 -10.49
N ASN A 285 9.04 -2.21 -10.53
CA ASN A 285 7.62 -2.36 -10.28
C ASN A 285 7.41 -3.13 -8.99
N ALA A 286 6.24 -2.89 -8.38
CA ALA A 286 5.80 -3.61 -7.21
C ALA A 286 4.29 -3.76 -7.20
N VAL A 287 3.79 -4.86 -6.64
CA VAL A 287 2.36 -5.11 -6.42
C VAL A 287 2.20 -5.65 -5.01
N THR A 288 1.39 -4.98 -4.20
CA THR A 288 0.86 -5.53 -2.96
C THR A 288 -0.49 -6.18 -3.22
N ILE A 289 -0.68 -7.38 -2.70
CA ILE A 289 -1.95 -8.09 -2.71
C ILE A 289 -2.29 -8.38 -1.25
N GLU A 290 -3.42 -7.88 -0.80
CA GLU A 290 -3.97 -8.15 0.53
C GLU A 290 -5.19 -9.05 0.41
N SER A 291 -5.33 -9.98 1.34
CA SER A 291 -6.44 -10.91 1.40
C SER A 291 -6.78 -11.29 2.84
N GLU A 292 -7.98 -11.83 3.03
CA GLU A 292 -8.52 -12.18 4.35
C GLU A 292 -7.61 -13.12 5.16
N TYR A 293 -6.97 -14.10 4.51
CA TYR A 293 -6.20 -15.13 5.21
C TYR A 293 -4.68 -15.01 5.00
N ALA A 294 -4.22 -14.64 3.81
CA ALA A 294 -2.79 -14.52 3.52
C ALA A 294 -2.20 -13.17 3.95
N GLY A 295 -3.04 -12.18 4.28
CA GLY A 295 -2.62 -10.82 4.60
C GLY A 295 -1.85 -10.16 3.45
N ILE A 296 -1.03 -9.16 3.78
CA ILE A 296 -0.31 -8.36 2.78
C ILE A 296 0.92 -9.12 2.25
N ASN A 297 0.96 -9.32 0.93
CA ASN A 297 2.11 -9.87 0.23
C ASN A 297 2.63 -8.88 -0.82
N LEU A 298 3.96 -8.73 -0.91
CA LEU A 298 4.61 -7.84 -1.86
C LEU A 298 5.36 -8.63 -2.94
N LEU A 299 5.00 -8.38 -4.21
CA LEU A 299 5.74 -8.86 -5.38
C LEU A 299 6.55 -7.71 -5.97
N TYR A 300 7.87 -7.85 -6.08
CA TYR A 300 8.79 -6.76 -6.45
C TYR A 300 9.83 -7.21 -7.48
N GLY A 301 10.12 -6.35 -8.46
CA GLY A 301 11.16 -6.64 -9.45
C GLY A 301 11.09 -5.77 -10.71
N LYS A 302 11.69 -6.27 -11.79
CA LYS A 302 11.70 -5.57 -13.09
C LYS A 302 10.36 -5.76 -13.82
N GLY A 303 9.64 -4.66 -14.00
CA GLY A 303 8.34 -4.59 -14.66
C GLY A 303 8.35 -4.65 -16.19
N ALA A 304 9.53 -4.61 -16.81
CA ALA A 304 9.70 -4.55 -18.26
C ALA A 304 11.07 -5.10 -18.70
N GLY A 305 11.26 -5.20 -20.02
CA GLY A 305 12.50 -5.59 -20.66
C GLY A 305 12.41 -6.94 -21.37
N GLY A 306 13.22 -7.10 -22.43
CA GLY A 306 13.15 -8.29 -23.31
C GLY A 306 13.29 -9.62 -22.57
N TYR A 307 14.27 -9.75 -21.67
CA TYR A 307 14.51 -10.99 -20.92
C TYR A 307 13.55 -11.23 -19.74
N PRO A 308 13.22 -10.24 -18.89
CA PRO A 308 12.19 -10.41 -17.86
C PRO A 308 10.83 -10.83 -18.44
N THR A 309 10.36 -10.14 -19.49
CA THR A 309 9.09 -10.48 -20.14
C THR A 309 9.15 -11.84 -20.85
N ALA A 310 10.28 -12.18 -21.49
CA ALA A 310 10.46 -13.50 -22.09
C ALA A 310 10.39 -14.63 -21.05
N ASN A 311 10.88 -14.41 -19.83
CA ASN A 311 10.80 -15.39 -18.76
C ASN A 311 9.34 -15.73 -18.43
N SER A 312 8.47 -14.72 -18.30
CA SER A 312 7.04 -14.92 -18.05
C SER A 312 6.33 -15.64 -19.20
N VAL A 313 6.70 -15.35 -20.46
CA VAL A 313 6.21 -16.12 -21.63
C VAL A 313 6.61 -17.60 -21.53
N ILE A 314 7.84 -17.89 -21.11
CA ILE A 314 8.32 -19.27 -20.94
C ILE A 314 7.61 -19.96 -19.77
N THR A 315 7.31 -19.23 -18.70
CA THR A 315 6.53 -19.76 -17.57
C THR A 315 5.13 -20.18 -18.01
N ASP A 316 4.41 -19.34 -18.78
CA ASP A 316 3.11 -19.73 -19.37
C ASP A 316 3.24 -20.87 -20.39
N LEU A 317 4.36 -20.95 -21.10
CA LEU A 317 4.63 -22.03 -22.03
C LEU A 317 4.74 -23.38 -21.32
N ILE A 318 5.42 -23.42 -20.18
CA ILE A 318 5.54 -24.65 -19.38
C ILE A 318 4.14 -25.11 -18.95
N ASP A 319 3.27 -24.21 -18.49
CA ASP A 319 1.89 -24.55 -18.11
C ASP A 319 1.10 -25.12 -19.29
N ALA A 320 1.18 -24.45 -20.46
CA ALA A 320 0.50 -24.91 -21.67
C ALA A 320 0.95 -26.32 -22.08
N VAL A 321 2.26 -26.61 -21.96
CA VAL A 321 2.81 -27.94 -22.24
C VAL A 321 2.30 -28.96 -21.23
N CYS A 322 2.34 -28.66 -19.93
CA CYS A 322 1.81 -29.54 -18.89
C CYS A 322 0.34 -29.87 -19.15
N LEU A 323 -0.47 -28.88 -19.52
CA LEU A 323 -1.88 -29.08 -19.89
C LEU A 323 -2.04 -30.02 -21.10
N ILE A 324 -1.20 -29.88 -22.15
CA ILE A 324 -1.23 -30.77 -23.32
C ILE A 324 -0.85 -32.21 -22.92
N GLN A 325 0.14 -32.38 -22.04
CA GLN A 325 0.60 -33.70 -21.61
C GLN A 325 -0.42 -34.43 -20.74
N HIS A 326 -1.17 -33.71 -19.91
CA HIS A 326 -2.12 -34.28 -18.94
C HIS A 326 -3.59 -34.33 -19.41
N GLN A 327 -3.89 -33.96 -20.66
CA GLN A 327 -5.24 -34.07 -21.26
C GLN A 327 -5.80 -35.50 -21.38
N SER A 328 -5.04 -36.55 -21.02
CA SER A 328 -5.38 -37.96 -21.28
C SER A 328 -5.73 -38.81 -20.06
N SER A 329 -5.69 -38.28 -18.83
CA SER A 329 -6.15 -39.00 -17.65
C SER A 329 -7.61 -38.62 -17.35
N ASP A 330 -8.46 -39.62 -17.05
CA ASP A 330 -9.85 -39.53 -16.57
C ASP A 330 -10.04 -38.70 -15.26
N SER A 331 -9.06 -37.87 -14.91
CA SER A 331 -9.10 -36.91 -13.82
C SER A 331 -9.89 -35.67 -14.25
N SER A 332 -11.21 -35.75 -14.10
CA SER A 332 -12.14 -34.61 -14.08
C SER A 332 -11.92 -33.63 -12.92
N VAL A 333 -10.75 -33.69 -12.27
CA VAL A 333 -10.41 -32.91 -11.09
C VAL A 333 -8.97 -32.37 -11.25
N SER A 334 -8.81 -31.05 -11.14
CA SER A 334 -7.56 -30.34 -10.77
C SER A 334 -6.66 -29.67 -11.83
N LEU A 335 -7.13 -29.31 -13.03
CA LEU A 335 -6.40 -28.36 -13.91
C LEU A 335 -7.25 -27.14 -14.33
N ASP A 336 -8.47 -27.03 -13.80
CA ASP A 336 -9.46 -26.03 -14.19
C ASP A 336 -9.07 -24.60 -13.75
N THR A 337 -8.27 -24.46 -12.69
CA THR A 337 -7.78 -23.16 -12.21
C THR A 337 -6.96 -22.41 -13.26
N MET A 338 -6.14 -23.12 -14.05
CA MET A 338 -5.36 -22.51 -15.15
C MET A 338 -6.23 -22.08 -16.35
N ARG A 339 -7.51 -22.47 -16.36
CA ARG A 339 -8.51 -22.10 -17.40
C ARG A 339 -9.63 -21.21 -16.84
N ARG A 340 -9.50 -20.72 -15.59
CA ARG A 340 -10.42 -19.74 -15.02
C ARG A 340 -10.10 -18.37 -15.58
N PHE A 341 -11.00 -17.89 -16.44
CA PHE A 341 -10.94 -16.55 -17.01
C PHE A 341 -12.16 -15.73 -16.58
N PRO A 342 -12.00 -14.41 -16.38
CA PRO A 342 -13.13 -13.54 -16.15
C PRO A 342 -14.06 -13.55 -17.37
N HIS A 343 -15.35 -13.74 -17.13
CA HIS A 343 -16.36 -13.83 -18.19
C HIS A 343 -17.64 -13.03 -17.88
N LYS A 344 -17.77 -12.49 -16.66
CA LYS A 344 -18.94 -11.69 -16.26
C LYS A 344 -18.62 -10.20 -16.31
N PRO A 345 -19.29 -9.41 -17.16
CA PRO A 345 -19.16 -7.95 -17.15
C PRO A 345 -19.49 -7.36 -15.79
N TYR A 346 -18.73 -6.35 -15.38
CA TYR A 346 -19.08 -5.41 -14.32
C TYR A 346 -19.47 -4.08 -14.94
N THR A 347 -20.58 -3.51 -14.48
CA THR A 347 -21.15 -2.26 -15.02
C THR A 347 -21.38 -1.19 -13.95
N GLY A 348 -20.92 -1.45 -12.72
CA GLY A 348 -20.99 -0.47 -11.64
C GLY A 348 -19.91 0.59 -11.76
N ASP A 349 -20.05 1.63 -10.94
CA ASP A 349 -19.09 2.72 -10.82
C ASP A 349 -17.82 2.25 -10.08
N LEU A 350 -16.66 2.65 -10.60
CA LEU A 350 -15.33 2.36 -10.05
C LEU A 350 -14.73 3.55 -9.30
N SER A 351 -15.43 4.69 -9.18
CA SER A 351 -14.97 5.83 -8.38
C SER A 351 -14.53 5.39 -6.99
N LEU A 352 -13.49 6.02 -6.44
CA LEU A 352 -13.11 5.83 -5.04
C LEU A 352 -14.24 6.31 -4.13
N LYS A 353 -14.71 5.42 -3.26
CA LYS A 353 -15.81 5.62 -2.29
C LYS A 353 -15.28 5.71 -0.87
N SER A 354 -14.12 5.10 -0.60
CA SER A 354 -13.44 5.18 0.68
C SER A 354 -13.01 6.63 0.99
N PRO A 355 -13.18 7.12 2.24
CA PRO A 355 -12.77 8.47 2.63
C PRO A 355 -11.24 8.56 2.70
N GLU A 356 -10.62 8.75 1.55
CA GLU A 356 -9.17 8.94 1.45
C GLU A 356 -8.77 10.37 1.84
N PRO A 357 -7.65 10.56 2.56
CA PRO A 357 -7.12 11.90 2.82
C PRO A 357 -6.62 12.54 1.51
N TYR A 358 -6.84 13.85 1.37
CA TYR A 358 -6.39 14.62 0.22
C TYR A 358 -5.32 15.63 0.61
N TYR A 359 -4.24 15.68 -0.17
CA TYR A 359 -3.31 16.80 -0.15
C TYR A 359 -3.85 17.95 -1.01
N LEU A 360 -4.05 19.11 -0.39
CA LEU A 360 -4.54 20.31 -1.06
C LEU A 360 -3.49 21.42 -1.00
N ASN A 361 -3.03 21.85 -2.18
CA ASN A 361 -2.11 22.98 -2.32
C ASN A 361 -2.80 24.14 -3.04
N PHE A 362 -2.88 25.30 -2.38
CA PHE A 362 -3.56 26.48 -2.92
C PHE A 362 -2.57 27.59 -3.25
N ARG A 363 -2.64 28.12 -4.48
CA ARG A 363 -2.05 29.42 -4.80
C ARG A 363 -3.05 30.51 -4.45
N VAL A 364 -2.77 31.25 -3.39
CA VAL A 364 -3.66 32.28 -2.85
C VAL A 364 -3.08 33.68 -3.04
N LYS A 365 -3.96 34.68 -3.03
CA LYS A 365 -3.52 36.08 -2.88
C LYS A 365 -3.05 36.31 -1.45
N ASP A 366 -1.97 37.07 -1.29
CA ASP A 366 -1.45 37.46 0.03
C ASP A 366 -2.30 38.60 0.62
N GLU A 367 -3.47 38.23 1.14
CA GLU A 367 -4.45 39.14 1.72
C GLU A 367 -5.02 38.56 3.03
N THR A 368 -5.36 39.42 3.99
CA THR A 368 -5.93 38.98 5.28
C THR A 368 -7.27 38.25 5.08
N GLY A 369 -7.44 37.14 5.81
CA GLY A 369 -8.69 36.38 5.82
C GLY A 369 -8.82 35.31 4.73
N VAL A 370 -7.84 35.13 3.85
CA VAL A 370 -7.88 34.06 2.83
C VAL A 370 -7.88 32.68 3.46
N LEU A 371 -6.99 32.41 4.43
CA LEU A 371 -6.97 31.13 5.16
C LEU A 371 -8.31 30.89 5.90
N ALA A 372 -8.87 31.91 6.53
CA ALA A 372 -10.16 31.80 7.21
C ALA A 372 -11.31 31.45 6.25
N LYS A 373 -11.29 31.99 5.02
CA LYS A 373 -12.27 31.62 3.97
C LYS A 373 -12.09 30.18 3.52
N ILE A 374 -10.85 29.73 3.31
CA ILE A 374 -10.55 28.35 2.93
C ILE A 374 -11.01 27.39 4.02
N ALA A 375 -10.62 27.65 5.28
CA ALA A 375 -11.02 26.85 6.43
C ALA A 375 -12.55 26.83 6.60
N GLY A 376 -13.22 27.96 6.38
CA GLY A 376 -14.68 28.06 6.38
C GLY A 376 -15.32 27.14 5.33
N ILE A 377 -14.86 27.20 4.07
CA ILE A 377 -15.37 26.34 3.00
C ILE A 377 -15.14 24.86 3.30
N ILE A 378 -13.95 24.50 3.80
CA ILE A 378 -13.61 23.12 4.18
C ILE A 378 -14.55 22.63 5.30
N SER A 379 -14.74 23.44 6.34
CA SER A 379 -15.65 23.15 7.45
C SER A 379 -17.12 23.06 6.99
N ASP A 380 -17.58 23.93 6.09
CA ASP A 380 -18.94 23.93 5.55
C ASP A 380 -19.26 22.63 4.78
N ASN A 381 -18.23 21.92 4.30
CA ASN A 381 -18.34 20.63 3.62
C ASN A 381 -18.05 19.42 4.55
N ASN A 382 -17.96 19.63 5.87
CA ASN A 382 -17.62 18.61 6.87
C ASN A 382 -16.29 17.88 6.60
N ILE A 383 -15.31 18.61 6.07
CA ILE A 383 -13.96 18.08 5.84
C ILE A 383 -13.08 18.53 7.02
N SER A 384 -12.40 17.58 7.67
CA SER A 384 -11.39 17.88 8.69
C SER A 384 -10.07 18.26 8.03
N VAL A 385 -9.32 19.19 8.62
CA VAL A 385 -7.94 19.50 8.23
C VAL A 385 -7.02 18.85 9.24
N SER A 386 -6.33 17.78 8.85
CA SER A 386 -5.26 17.22 9.67
C SER A 386 -3.93 17.91 9.36
N GLN A 387 -3.18 18.25 10.42
CA GLN A 387 -1.76 18.55 10.34
C GLN A 387 -0.88 17.35 10.73
N GLU A 388 -1.50 16.26 11.19
CA GLU A 388 -0.83 15.08 11.72
C GLU A 388 -1.07 13.84 10.86
N PRO A 389 -0.03 13.04 10.60
CA PRO A 389 -0.13 11.80 9.85
C PRO A 389 -0.84 10.72 10.70
N ASP A 390 -2.00 10.23 10.22
CA ASP A 390 -2.60 8.90 10.48
C ASP A 390 -2.25 8.20 11.81
N GLU A 391 -2.77 8.67 12.96
CA GLU A 391 -2.56 7.98 14.25
C GLU A 391 -3.55 6.80 14.41
N TRP A 392 -3.03 5.59 14.25
CA TRP A 392 -3.75 4.34 14.49
C TRP A 392 -3.63 3.93 15.96
N VAL A 393 -4.75 3.55 16.56
CA VAL A 393 -4.86 3.18 17.97
C VAL A 393 -5.20 1.69 18.10
N GLN A 394 -4.49 1.02 19.01
CA GLN A 394 -4.67 -0.40 19.31
C GLN A 394 -5.96 -0.68 20.10
N GLU A 395 -6.89 -1.47 19.52
CA GLU A 395 -8.07 -1.95 20.25
C GLU A 395 -7.65 -2.90 21.38
N ALA A 396 -8.27 -2.73 22.55
CA ALA A 396 -8.07 -3.55 23.73
C ALA A 396 -9.28 -4.44 23.99
N ASP A 397 -9.07 -5.68 24.42
CA ASP A 397 -10.16 -6.45 25.02
C ASP A 397 -10.63 -5.78 26.32
N TRP A 398 -11.92 -5.48 26.43
CA TRP A 398 -12.44 -4.66 27.53
C TRP A 398 -12.36 -5.33 28.91
N GLU A 399 -12.31 -6.66 28.97
CA GLU A 399 -12.27 -7.37 30.26
C GLU A 399 -10.83 -7.63 30.73
N THR A 400 -9.92 -7.88 29.80
CA THR A 400 -8.53 -8.27 30.10
C THR A 400 -7.53 -7.12 29.93
N GLY A 401 -7.87 -6.13 29.09
CA GLY A 401 -6.97 -5.08 28.65
C GLY A 401 -5.78 -5.61 27.88
N SER A 402 -5.94 -6.75 27.21
CA SER A 402 -4.97 -7.30 26.27
C SER A 402 -5.16 -6.65 24.88
N PRO A 403 -4.08 -6.34 24.16
CA PRO A 403 -4.19 -5.83 22.80
C PRO A 403 -4.84 -6.89 21.89
N THR A 404 -5.74 -6.43 21.02
CA THR A 404 -6.32 -7.26 19.96
C THR A 404 -5.47 -7.14 18.69
N GLN A 405 -5.89 -7.75 17.58
CA GLN A 405 -5.26 -7.54 16.27
C GLN A 405 -5.89 -6.40 15.46
N ARG A 406 -6.85 -5.67 16.05
CA ARG A 406 -7.58 -4.61 15.35
C ARG A 406 -7.02 -3.25 15.71
N LEU A 407 -6.84 -2.43 14.68
CA LEU A 407 -6.45 -1.04 14.76
C LEU A 407 -7.59 -0.19 14.23
N TYR A 408 -7.81 0.96 14.87
CA TYR A 408 -8.77 1.93 14.39
C TYR A 408 -8.10 3.30 14.39
N ARG A 409 -8.54 4.19 13.49
CA ARG A 409 -8.13 5.59 13.57
C ARG A 409 -8.59 6.18 14.90
N ARG A 410 -7.76 7.01 15.52
CA ARG A 410 -8.05 7.68 16.81
C ARG A 410 -9.45 8.31 16.86
N GLU A 411 -9.85 9.00 15.79
CA GLU A 411 -11.19 9.61 15.69
C GLU A 411 -12.32 8.58 15.77
N VAL A 412 -12.18 7.44 15.10
CA VAL A 412 -13.18 6.35 15.07
C VAL A 412 -13.32 5.72 16.45
N VAL A 413 -12.20 5.54 17.15
CA VAL A 413 -12.17 5.00 18.52
C VAL A 413 -13.03 5.84 19.45
N HIS A 414 -12.87 7.17 19.40
CA HIS A 414 -13.61 8.09 20.28
C HIS A 414 -15.04 8.35 19.83
N GLU A 415 -15.35 8.26 18.54
CA GLU A 415 -16.72 8.36 18.04
C GLU A 415 -17.57 7.15 18.43
N HIS A 416 -17.01 5.95 18.33
CA HIS A 416 -17.73 4.69 18.51
C HIS A 416 -17.54 4.06 19.90
N GLY A 417 -16.71 4.66 20.75
CA GLY A 417 -16.40 4.15 22.08
C GLY A 417 -15.71 2.80 22.04
N ILE A 418 -14.74 2.64 21.14
CA ILE A 418 -13.98 1.40 21.02
C ILE A 418 -13.01 1.31 22.20
N PRO A 419 -13.01 0.20 22.97
CA PRO A 419 -12.00 -0.08 23.97
C PRO A 419 -10.58 0.00 23.40
N HIS A 420 -9.70 0.81 23.99
CA HIS A 420 -8.35 1.01 23.49
C HIS A 420 -7.30 1.14 24.60
N LEU A 421 -6.03 0.96 24.25
CA LEU A 421 -4.92 1.05 25.21
C LEU A 421 -4.34 2.47 25.25
N ALA A 422 -4.07 2.95 26.46
CA ALA A 422 -3.42 4.24 26.71
C ALA A 422 -2.41 4.12 27.86
N ALA A 423 -1.42 5.00 27.89
CA ALA A 423 -0.44 5.06 28.97
C ALA A 423 -0.20 6.50 29.44
N ASN A 424 -0.05 6.67 30.76
CA ASN A 424 0.32 7.94 31.39
C ASN A 424 1.60 7.81 32.20
N LEU A 425 2.45 8.83 32.14
CA LEU A 425 3.64 8.98 32.97
C LEU A 425 3.37 9.96 34.09
N TRP A 426 3.82 9.58 35.27
CA TRP A 426 3.93 10.46 36.42
C TRP A 426 5.39 10.66 36.77
N ALA A 427 5.83 11.91 36.91
CA ALA A 427 7.22 12.24 37.18
C ALA A 427 7.40 12.83 38.58
N VAL A 428 8.34 12.25 39.33
CA VAL A 428 8.70 12.68 40.69
C VAL A 428 10.20 12.92 40.80
N CYS A 429 10.59 14.11 41.25
CA CYS A 429 11.98 14.45 41.60
C CYS A 429 12.15 14.52 43.11
N LYS A 430 13.04 13.71 43.66
CA LYS A 430 13.44 13.72 45.07
C LYS A 430 14.76 14.45 45.24
N THR A 431 14.73 15.73 45.59
CA THR A 431 15.93 16.55 45.76
C THR A 431 15.82 17.40 47.03
N ASP A 432 16.95 17.63 47.69
CA ASP A 432 17.04 18.46 48.91
C ASP A 432 16.06 18.04 50.03
N GLY A 433 15.81 16.72 50.15
CA GLY A 433 14.90 16.16 51.17
C GLY A 433 13.42 16.43 50.91
N LYS A 434 13.05 16.84 49.69
CA LYS A 434 11.67 17.12 49.27
C LYS A 434 11.32 16.33 48.01
N ASP A 435 10.04 15.98 47.90
CA ASP A 435 9.49 15.25 46.77
C ASP A 435 8.63 16.20 45.93
N TYR A 436 9.07 16.47 44.70
CA TYR A 436 8.42 17.33 43.73
C TYR A 436 7.73 16.51 42.66
N VAL A 437 6.48 16.81 42.37
CA VAL A 437 5.69 16.16 41.33
C VAL A 437 5.52 17.12 40.15
N TYR A 438 5.78 16.61 38.95
CA TYR A 438 5.68 17.36 37.70
C TYR A 438 4.38 17.02 36.97
N PHE A 439 3.74 18.04 36.42
CA PHE A 439 2.51 17.96 35.63
C PHE A 439 2.68 18.75 34.35
N GLN A 440 2.07 18.30 33.26
CA GLN A 440 1.89 19.15 32.09
C GLN A 440 0.67 20.05 32.25
N LYS A 441 0.70 21.22 31.61
CA LYS A 441 -0.45 22.12 31.47
C LYS A 441 -0.96 22.03 30.04
N ARG A 442 -2.18 21.52 29.88
CA ARG A 442 -2.82 21.34 28.57
C ARG A 442 -2.97 22.67 27.84
N ALA A 443 -2.77 22.67 26.54
CA ALA A 443 -2.95 23.86 25.71
C ALA A 443 -4.39 24.41 25.75
N ALA A 444 -4.54 25.70 25.45
CA ALA A 444 -5.81 26.42 25.60
C ALA A 444 -6.85 26.05 24.54
N ASP A 445 -6.41 25.50 23.42
CA ASP A 445 -7.17 25.08 22.25
C ASP A 445 -7.60 23.61 22.29
N LYS A 446 -7.19 22.85 23.32
CA LYS A 446 -7.64 21.48 23.53
C LYS A 446 -9.17 21.43 23.67
N ILE A 447 -9.80 20.57 22.87
CA ILE A 447 -11.24 20.30 22.89
C ILE A 447 -11.70 19.86 24.30
N ASN A 448 -10.91 18.98 24.93
CA ASN A 448 -11.18 18.47 26.26
C ASN A 448 -10.18 19.03 27.27
N PHE A 449 -10.72 19.65 28.33
CA PHE A 449 -9.97 20.13 29.50
C PHE A 449 -8.87 21.16 29.19
N PRO A 450 -9.16 22.24 28.44
CA PRO A 450 -8.16 23.25 28.11
C PRO A 450 -7.66 23.97 29.37
N ASN A 451 -6.36 24.32 29.39
CA ASN A 451 -5.68 25.02 30.49
C ASN A 451 -5.61 24.28 31.84
N LEU A 452 -6.07 23.03 31.90
CA LEU A 452 -5.95 22.19 33.10
C LEU A 452 -4.58 21.55 33.19
N TYR A 453 -4.14 21.24 34.41
CA TYR A 453 -2.98 20.37 34.58
C TYR A 453 -3.40 18.94 34.26
N ASP A 454 -2.51 18.15 33.66
CA ASP A 454 -2.65 16.71 33.40
C ASP A 454 -1.43 15.92 33.91
N ALA A 455 -1.40 14.59 33.78
CA ALA A 455 -0.22 13.76 34.05
C ALA A 455 1.05 14.32 33.37
N PHE A 456 2.23 13.86 33.75
CA PHE A 456 3.46 14.44 33.22
C PHE A 456 3.58 14.27 31.70
N ALA A 457 3.17 13.10 31.20
CA ALA A 457 2.93 12.84 29.80
C ALA A 457 1.88 11.73 29.64
N GLY A 458 1.28 11.56 28.45
CA GLY A 458 0.49 10.38 28.14
C GLY A 458 -0.33 10.45 26.85
N GLY A 459 -0.53 9.27 26.25
CA GLY A 459 -1.26 9.13 24.99
C GLY A 459 -1.64 7.68 24.69
N HIS A 460 -2.02 7.44 23.44
CA HIS A 460 -2.56 6.16 22.97
C HIS A 460 -1.44 5.23 22.53
N LEU A 461 -1.64 3.92 22.74
CA LEU A 461 -0.73 2.93 22.18
C LEU A 461 -1.02 2.76 20.68
N THR A 462 0.02 2.91 19.86
CA THR A 462 -0.05 2.70 18.41
C THR A 462 0.21 1.23 18.03
N ASP A 463 0.15 0.90 16.74
CA ASP A 463 0.36 -0.48 16.26
C ASP A 463 1.72 -1.04 16.71
N GLN A 464 1.70 -2.27 17.23
CA GLN A 464 2.87 -3.03 17.69
C GLN A 464 3.74 -2.34 18.75
N GLU A 465 3.22 -1.30 19.40
CA GLU A 465 3.91 -0.54 20.44
C GLU A 465 3.69 -1.19 21.82
N THR A 466 4.76 -1.39 22.61
CA THR A 466 4.59 -1.76 24.02
C THR A 466 4.19 -0.52 24.85
N PRO A 467 3.51 -0.67 26.00
CA PRO A 467 3.14 0.49 26.82
C PRO A 467 4.34 1.33 27.27
N GLU A 468 5.51 0.72 27.48
CA GLU A 468 6.76 1.43 27.78
C GLU A 468 7.29 2.23 26.59
N GLN A 469 7.14 1.72 25.36
CA GLN A 469 7.53 2.44 24.16
C GLN A 469 6.62 3.64 23.92
N CYS A 470 5.30 3.43 24.07
CA CYS A 470 4.28 4.49 24.03
C CYS A 470 4.65 5.61 24.97
N ILE A 471 4.93 5.30 26.24
CA ILE A 471 5.18 6.37 27.19
C ILE A 471 6.51 7.09 26.96
N ILE A 472 7.53 6.43 26.41
CA ILE A 472 8.78 7.09 26.01
C ILE A 472 8.53 8.06 24.85
N ARG A 473 7.75 7.64 23.84
CA ARG A 473 7.37 8.48 22.69
C ARG A 473 6.58 9.70 23.14
N GLU A 474 5.48 9.49 23.86
CA GLU A 474 4.60 10.55 24.35
C GLU A 474 5.36 11.54 25.26
N THR A 475 6.22 11.04 26.15
CA THR A 475 7.04 11.92 27.00
C THR A 475 7.99 12.78 26.17
N TYR A 476 8.57 12.23 25.11
CA TYR A 476 9.45 12.98 24.23
C TYR A 476 8.69 14.02 23.42
N GLU A 477 7.51 13.67 22.88
CA GLU A 477 6.68 14.57 22.07
C GLU A 477 6.09 15.72 22.91
N GLU A 478 5.59 15.43 24.11
CA GLU A 478 4.94 16.42 24.97
C GLU A 478 5.93 17.27 25.76
N THR A 479 7.10 16.71 26.11
CA THR A 479 8.04 17.34 27.05
C THR A 479 9.46 17.51 26.53
N GLY A 480 9.83 16.89 25.41
CA GLY A 480 11.22 16.85 24.91
C GLY A 480 12.15 15.92 25.70
N ILE A 481 11.65 15.23 26.73
CA ILE A 481 12.44 14.31 27.56
C ILE A 481 12.25 12.88 27.08
N SER A 482 13.36 12.16 26.90
CA SER A 482 13.34 10.72 26.68
C SER A 482 13.75 9.98 27.97
N PRO A 483 12.81 9.41 28.73
CA PRO A 483 13.14 8.68 29.94
C PRO A 483 13.79 7.33 29.62
N ASP A 484 14.76 6.91 30.44
CA ASP A 484 15.31 5.56 30.36
C ASP A 484 14.23 4.54 30.78
N ILE A 485 13.96 3.58 29.90
CA ILE A 485 12.97 2.51 30.11
C ILE A 485 13.19 1.76 31.43
N LEU A 486 14.44 1.59 31.86
CA LEU A 486 14.78 0.90 33.11
C LEU A 486 14.37 1.67 34.37
N ARG A 487 14.00 2.95 34.22
CA ARG A 487 13.56 3.83 35.31
C ARG A 487 12.04 3.97 35.38
N LEU A 488 11.30 3.34 34.46
CA LEU A 488 9.85 3.37 34.42
C LEU A 488 9.28 2.21 35.24
N THR A 489 8.34 2.51 36.13
CA THR A 489 7.62 1.48 36.91
C THR A 489 6.12 1.61 36.67
N CYS A 490 5.51 0.59 36.06
CA CYS A 490 4.05 0.50 35.98
C CYS A 490 3.49 0.19 37.37
N PHE A 491 2.61 1.04 37.89
CA PHE A 491 2.08 0.90 39.24
C PHE A 491 0.57 0.72 39.31
N LEU A 492 -0.15 1.08 38.25
CA LEU A 492 -1.60 0.96 38.20
C LEU A 492 -2.06 0.70 36.78
N LYS A 493 -2.84 -0.36 36.58
CA LYS A 493 -3.62 -0.60 35.36
C LYS A 493 -5.10 -0.48 35.71
N ARG A 494 -5.86 0.31 34.97
CA ARG A 494 -7.29 0.50 35.23
C ARG A 494 -8.08 0.77 33.97
N ARG A 495 -9.40 0.57 34.08
CA ARG A 495 -10.36 1.00 33.07
C ARG A 495 -10.80 2.44 33.34
N ASN A 496 -10.90 3.23 32.29
CA ASN A 496 -11.40 4.59 32.30
C ASN A 496 -12.56 4.67 31.29
N ILE A 497 -13.68 5.24 31.71
CA ILE A 497 -14.80 5.55 30.81
C ILE A 497 -15.10 7.04 30.98
N LEU A 498 -14.96 7.80 29.91
CA LEU A 498 -15.39 9.19 29.85
C LEU A 498 -16.40 9.34 28.70
N GLN A 499 -17.57 9.88 29.01
CA GLN A 499 -18.57 10.20 28.02
C GLN A 499 -18.87 11.71 28.06
N LEU A 500 -18.57 12.40 26.97
CA LEU A 500 -18.92 13.79 26.71
C LEU A 500 -19.74 13.84 25.41
N SER A 501 -20.49 14.91 25.14
CA SER A 501 -21.43 15.00 24.02
C SER A 501 -20.86 14.52 22.67
N GLY A 502 -21.10 13.25 22.29
CA GLY A 502 -20.58 12.63 21.07
C GLY A 502 -19.14 12.09 21.13
N TYR A 503 -18.49 12.11 22.30
CA TYR A 503 -17.14 11.61 22.55
C TYR A 503 -17.15 10.52 23.62
N PHE A 504 -16.66 9.34 23.27
CA PHE A 504 -16.57 8.17 24.13
C PHE A 504 -15.11 7.73 24.30
N ASP A 505 -14.57 7.96 25.49
CA ASP A 505 -13.24 7.50 25.87
C ASP A 505 -13.36 6.21 26.67
N MET A 506 -13.02 5.06 26.07
CA MET A 506 -13.03 3.76 26.73
C MET A 506 -11.61 3.20 26.78
N GLU A 507 -10.85 3.60 27.79
CA GLU A 507 -9.43 3.30 27.87
C GLU A 507 -9.12 2.20 28.89
N TRP A 508 -8.24 1.29 28.49
CA TRP A 508 -7.38 0.55 29.42
C TRP A 508 -6.10 1.37 29.63
N LEU A 509 -6.09 2.12 30.73
CA LEU A 509 -5.05 3.09 31.05
C LEU A 509 -4.00 2.47 31.98
N LEU A 510 -2.74 2.49 31.53
CA LEU A 510 -1.58 2.09 32.31
C LEU A 510 -0.87 3.31 32.87
N HIS A 511 -0.60 3.33 34.17
CA HIS A 511 0.11 4.41 34.83
C HIS A 511 1.52 3.99 35.18
N TYR A 512 2.49 4.73 34.65
CA TYR A 512 3.91 4.59 34.90
C TYR A 512 4.40 5.69 35.82
N LEU A 513 5.40 5.38 36.63
CA LEU A 513 6.10 6.32 37.51
C LEU A 513 7.57 6.41 37.07
N LEU A 514 8.05 7.64 36.93
CA LEU A 514 9.47 7.99 36.80
C LEU A 514 9.92 8.70 38.08
N VAL A 515 10.92 8.14 38.76
CA VAL A 515 11.54 8.76 39.95
C VAL A 515 12.99 9.14 39.64
N THR A 516 13.34 10.40 39.91
CA THR A 516 14.72 10.88 39.84
C THR A 516 15.17 11.61 41.09
N ARG A 517 16.48 11.73 41.27
CA ARG A 517 17.12 12.58 42.29
C ARG A 517 17.85 13.78 41.70
N ASP A 518 17.96 13.86 40.38
CA ASP A 518 18.60 14.98 39.70
C ASP A 518 17.54 15.86 39.03
N ALA A 519 17.35 17.07 39.55
CA ALA A 519 16.41 18.02 38.97
C ALA A 519 16.82 18.45 37.54
N LYS A 520 18.08 18.23 37.14
CA LYS A 520 18.54 18.50 35.77
C LYS A 520 17.91 17.59 34.74
N ASP A 521 17.42 16.41 35.13
CA ASP A 521 16.69 15.50 34.24
C ASP A 521 15.46 16.20 33.63
N PHE A 522 14.89 17.19 34.33
CA PHE A 522 13.74 17.99 33.86
C PHE A 522 14.12 19.39 33.35
N SER A 523 15.41 19.73 33.28
CA SER A 523 15.84 21.07 32.87
C SER A 523 15.71 21.34 31.37
N ALA A 524 15.58 20.28 30.58
CA ALA A 524 15.45 20.32 29.12
C ALA A 524 13.99 20.26 28.63
N MET A 525 13.00 20.41 29.53
CA MET A 525 11.59 20.34 29.15
C MET A 525 11.22 21.43 28.15
N THR A 526 10.78 21.03 26.97
CA THR A 526 10.20 21.90 25.94
C THR A 526 8.78 21.41 25.68
N GLY A 527 7.78 22.27 25.92
CA GLY A 527 6.39 21.89 25.67
C GLY A 527 6.16 21.59 24.19
N GLY A 528 5.53 20.45 23.91
CA GLY A 528 5.02 20.12 22.58
C GLY A 528 3.79 20.96 22.19
N PRO A 529 3.22 20.74 20.99
CA PRO A 529 2.06 21.49 20.50
C PRO A 529 0.85 21.44 21.45
N GLU A 530 0.71 20.32 22.17
CA GLU A 530 -0.39 20.05 23.08
C GLU A 530 -0.18 20.59 24.51
N VAL A 531 1.02 21.12 24.80
CA VAL A 531 1.48 21.49 26.14
C VAL A 531 1.85 22.97 26.21
N SER A 532 1.05 23.74 26.95
CA SER A 532 1.28 25.18 27.12
C SER A 532 2.27 25.53 28.24
N GLY A 533 2.69 24.55 29.03
CA GLY A 533 3.67 24.71 30.10
C GLY A 533 3.68 23.55 31.09
N PHE A 534 4.43 23.72 32.17
CA PHE A 534 4.59 22.70 33.21
C PHE A 534 4.29 23.26 34.59
N GLY A 535 3.80 22.40 35.48
CA GLY A 535 3.57 22.70 36.89
C GLY A 535 4.41 21.78 37.77
N VAL A 536 5.02 22.35 38.81
CA VAL A 536 5.84 21.61 39.78
C VAL A 536 5.29 21.89 41.17
N PHE A 537 4.93 20.84 41.89
CA PHE A 537 4.32 20.96 43.22
C PHE A 537 4.99 20.03 44.22
N LEU A 538 5.01 20.44 45.48
CA LEU A 538 5.44 19.57 46.55
C LEU A 538 4.37 18.52 46.82
N LEU A 539 4.77 17.25 46.90
CA LEU A 539 3.87 16.13 47.17
C LEU A 539 3.01 16.35 48.44
N PRO A 540 3.56 16.81 49.59
CA PRO A 540 2.76 17.11 50.78
C PRO A 540 1.72 18.22 50.61
N GLU A 541 1.95 19.18 49.71
CA GLU A 541 0.97 20.23 49.42
C GLU A 541 -0.16 19.64 48.58
N LEU A 542 0.17 18.88 47.52
CA LEU A 542 -0.82 18.18 46.69
C LEU A 542 -1.74 17.27 47.52
N ILE A 543 -1.19 16.52 48.48
CA ILE A 543 -1.97 15.68 49.40
C ILE A 543 -3.02 16.54 50.12
N GLN A 544 -2.63 17.68 50.69
CA GLN A 544 -3.57 18.57 51.38
C GLN A 544 -4.66 19.13 50.46
N LEU A 545 -4.32 19.44 49.20
CA LEU A 545 -5.28 19.92 48.21
C LEU A 545 -6.29 18.82 47.82
N PHE A 546 -5.83 17.60 47.58
CA PHE A 546 -6.67 16.46 47.20
C PHE A 546 -7.55 15.96 48.36
N GLU A 547 -7.05 16.00 49.60
CA GLU A 547 -7.83 15.74 50.80
C GLU A 547 -8.79 16.90 51.16
N ARG A 548 -8.79 17.99 50.38
CA ARG A 548 -9.56 19.22 50.62
C ARG A 548 -9.27 19.88 51.98
N ARG A 549 -8.07 19.67 52.52
CA ARG A 549 -7.58 20.37 53.72
C ARG A 549 -7.20 21.81 53.41
N VAL A 550 -6.78 22.07 52.17
CA VAL A 550 -6.64 23.41 51.60
C VAL A 550 -7.49 23.53 50.33
N SER A 551 -7.95 24.74 50.03
CA SER A 551 -8.74 25.00 48.82
C SER A 551 -7.88 25.29 47.59
N GLU A 552 -6.63 25.73 47.78
CA GLU A 552 -5.76 26.23 46.71
C GLU A 552 -4.26 26.04 47.03
N ILE A 553 -3.44 25.83 45.99
CA ILE A 553 -1.98 25.98 46.01
C ILE A 553 -1.55 26.85 44.84
N ASN A 554 -0.89 27.99 45.08
CA ASN A 554 -0.32 28.85 44.04
C ASN A 554 -1.30 29.21 42.89
N GLY A 555 -2.56 29.54 43.21
CA GLY A 555 -3.59 29.84 42.20
C GLY A 555 -4.30 28.63 41.60
N ILE A 556 -4.04 27.41 42.10
CA ILE A 556 -4.55 26.15 41.54
C ILE A 556 -5.47 25.46 42.54
N TYR A 557 -6.64 25.05 42.06
CA TYR A 557 -7.70 24.46 42.86
C TYR A 557 -7.98 23.01 42.46
N PHE A 558 -8.56 22.24 43.37
CA PHE A 558 -9.12 20.91 43.07
C PHE A 558 -10.63 21.02 42.99
N ASP A 559 -11.18 21.00 41.77
CA ASP A 559 -12.61 20.97 41.55
C ASP A 559 -13.01 19.78 40.65
N ASN A 560 -14.17 19.21 40.97
CA ASN A 560 -14.79 18.15 40.21
C ASN A 560 -15.74 18.69 39.11
N SER A 561 -15.87 20.02 38.95
CA SER A 561 -16.85 20.67 38.04
C SER A 561 -16.32 21.65 36.96
N VAL A 562 -15.02 21.97 36.91
CA VAL A 562 -14.25 22.60 35.80
C VAL A 562 -14.38 24.12 35.53
N GLY A 563 -13.27 24.85 35.78
CA GLY A 563 -12.86 26.22 35.40
C GLY A 563 -11.33 26.36 35.14
N GLN A 564 -10.77 27.59 35.01
CA GLN A 564 -9.54 27.88 34.23
C GLN A 564 -8.19 27.26 34.66
N HIS A 565 -7.95 26.83 35.91
CA HIS A 565 -6.70 26.16 36.35
C HIS A 565 -6.95 25.13 37.47
N GLU A 566 -7.25 23.89 37.09
CA GLU A 566 -7.68 22.84 38.01
C GLU A 566 -6.98 21.49 37.82
N VAL A 567 -7.05 20.66 38.86
CA VAL A 567 -6.45 19.32 38.93
C VAL A 567 -7.57 18.27 39.09
N LYS A 568 -7.67 17.30 38.18
CA LYS A 568 -8.76 16.29 38.13
C LYS A 568 -8.73 15.22 39.24
N ALA A 569 -9.91 14.63 39.50
CA ALA A 569 -10.11 13.50 40.43
C ALA A 569 -9.29 12.24 40.13
N ALA A 570 -8.97 11.94 38.86
CA ALA A 570 -8.07 10.85 38.46
C ALA A 570 -6.68 10.95 39.12
N LYS A 571 -6.27 12.15 39.53
CA LYS A 571 -4.97 12.49 40.09
C LYS A 571 -4.91 12.32 41.61
N ARG A 572 -6.08 12.20 42.26
CA ARG A 572 -6.19 11.76 43.65
C ARG A 572 -5.64 10.34 43.82
N ASN A 573 -5.98 9.43 42.91
CA ASN A 573 -5.49 8.04 42.96
C ASN A 573 -3.97 7.95 42.82
N PHE A 574 -3.34 8.85 42.06
CA PHE A 574 -1.88 8.93 41.97
C PHE A 574 -1.26 9.39 43.28
N VAL A 575 -1.86 10.37 43.95
CA VAL A 575 -1.37 10.83 45.24
C VAL A 575 -1.65 9.83 46.35
N ASP A 576 -2.81 9.17 46.37
CA ASP A 576 -3.09 8.06 47.27
C ASP A 576 -2.06 6.93 47.05
N PHE A 577 -1.74 6.59 45.80
CA PHE A 577 -0.65 5.67 45.46
C PHE A 577 0.73 6.16 45.96
N CYS A 578 1.09 7.43 45.75
CA CYS A 578 2.31 8.00 46.30
C CYS A 578 2.30 7.96 47.84
N THR A 579 1.16 8.09 48.50
CA THR A 579 1.05 8.05 49.96
C THR A 579 1.21 6.63 50.50
N ASP A 580 0.68 5.63 49.77
CA ASP A 580 0.75 4.20 50.12
C ASP A 580 2.07 3.52 49.71
N ALA A 581 2.76 4.01 48.67
CA ALA A 581 3.98 3.40 48.11
C ALA A 581 5.29 4.09 48.51
N LEU A 582 5.25 5.28 49.15
CA LEU A 582 6.44 6.03 49.59
C LEU A 582 6.78 5.91 51.09
N PHE A 583 6.18 4.95 51.80
CA PHE A 583 6.59 4.56 53.16
C PHE A 583 7.02 3.11 53.26
#